data_AF-A0A8S0YQQ3-F1
#
_entry.id   AF-A0A8S0YQQ3-F1
#
_cell.length_a   1.000
_cell.length_b   1.000
_cell.length_c   1.000
_cell.angle_alpha   90.00
_cell.angle_beta   90.00
_cell.angle_gamma   90.00
#
_symmetry.space_group_name_H-M   'P 1'
#
loop_
_entity.id
_entity.type
_entity.pdbx_description
1 polymer ?
#
loop_
_entity_poly.entity_id
_entity_poly.type
_entity_poly.pdbx_seq_one_letter_code
_entity_poly.pdbx_strand_id
1 'polypeptide(L)'
;MQKPPSASEAQKNAMRKQKEAIEHRQKEEKNMINRFRKRVEEKISDFVKNVNKPHIQFEPMEQMYRSIIREIAETAGLQVFSFGQEGIDRYAVVYSKDNPPSEDELTVRRSGGIWDEEKAAEMALKHIEEKRQAAFDLEMEKNRKRKRGKEELSGTFYKQKYAHLIGEDAAISAAQKTNMNKSYGEVPSENKKDQRSIEQTMADIKAKKLKKAETEKADADSSNQV
;
A
#
# COMPACT_ATOMS: atom_id res chain seq x y z
N MET A 1 60.93 14.92 -24.99
CA MET A 1 59.51 15.31 -24.90
C MET A 1 59.43 16.83 -24.94
N GLN A 2 58.71 17.42 -25.90
CA GLN A 2 58.52 18.87 -25.97
C GLN A 2 57.64 19.33 -24.80
N LYS A 3 58.04 20.41 -24.12
CA LYS A 3 57.26 21.02 -23.04
C LYS A 3 55.93 21.54 -23.62
N PRO A 4 54.81 21.39 -22.91
CA PRO A 4 53.52 21.89 -23.39
C PRO A 4 53.57 23.41 -23.57
N PRO A 5 52.79 23.97 -24.52
CA PRO A 5 52.82 25.39 -24.82
C PRO A 5 52.43 26.21 -23.58
N SER A 6 53.28 27.18 -23.22
CA SER A 6 52.98 28.14 -22.15
C SER A 6 51.85 29.07 -22.61
N ALA A 7 50.79 29.16 -21.82
CA ALA A 7 49.65 30.04 -22.12
C ALA A 7 50.11 31.50 -22.26
N SER A 8 49.64 32.15 -23.33
CA SER A 8 49.88 33.57 -23.63
C SER A 8 49.29 34.47 -22.53
N GLU A 9 49.86 35.67 -22.29
CA GLU A 9 49.33 36.64 -21.31
C GLU A 9 47.85 36.97 -21.55
N ALA A 10 47.43 37.03 -22.81
CA ALA A 10 46.02 37.24 -23.18
C ALA A 10 45.12 36.08 -22.70
N GLN A 11 45.59 34.83 -22.79
CA GLN A 11 44.87 33.66 -22.27
C GLN A 11 44.80 33.66 -20.74
N LYS A 12 45.87 34.09 -20.05
CA LYS A 12 45.87 34.20 -18.58
C LYS A 12 44.86 35.24 -18.10
N ASN A 13 44.80 36.40 -18.76
CA ASN A 13 43.82 37.45 -18.44
C ASN A 13 42.38 37.02 -18.75
N ALA A 14 42.14 36.32 -19.87
CA ALA A 14 40.82 35.76 -20.19
C ALA A 14 40.38 34.70 -19.15
N MET A 15 41.28 33.81 -18.75
CA MET A 15 41.01 32.80 -17.73
C MET A 15 40.73 33.43 -16.35
N ARG A 16 41.43 34.51 -15.98
CA ARG A 16 41.16 35.23 -14.73
C ARG A 16 39.78 35.89 -14.72
N LYS A 17 39.39 36.56 -15.81
CA LYS A 17 38.05 37.15 -15.96
C LYS A 17 36.95 36.10 -15.91
N GLN A 18 37.15 34.93 -16.52
CA GLN A 18 36.20 33.83 -16.44
C GLN A 18 36.06 33.29 -15.00
N LYS A 19 37.17 33.13 -14.28
CA LYS A 19 37.16 32.71 -12.87
C LYS A 19 36.44 33.73 -11.98
N GLU A 20 36.74 35.02 -12.13
CA GLU A 20 36.09 36.10 -11.38
C GLU A 20 34.57 36.14 -11.67
N ALA A 21 34.14 35.95 -12.93
CA ALA A 21 32.73 35.89 -13.28
C ALA A 21 32.00 34.67 -12.68
N ILE A 22 32.66 33.51 -12.65
CA ILE A 22 32.11 32.29 -12.03
C ILE A 22 32.00 32.49 -10.51
N GLU A 23 33.03 33.03 -9.87
CA GLU A 23 33.03 33.29 -8.43
C GLU A 23 31.95 34.29 -8.03
N HIS A 24 31.77 35.35 -8.82
CA HIS A 24 30.69 36.33 -8.60
C HIS A 24 29.32 35.65 -8.66
N ARG A 25 29.06 34.84 -9.70
CA ARG A 25 27.79 34.11 -9.84
C ARG A 25 27.55 33.16 -8.67
N GLN A 26 28.57 32.41 -8.25
CA GLN A 26 28.48 31.52 -7.09
C GLN A 26 28.19 32.29 -5.79
N LYS A 27 28.78 33.47 -5.63
CA LYS A 27 28.54 34.32 -4.46
C LYS A 27 27.10 34.85 -4.45
N GLU A 28 26.57 35.24 -5.60
CA GLU A 28 25.18 35.66 -5.75
C GLU A 28 24.20 34.52 -5.44
N GLU A 29 24.43 33.33 -5.97
CA GLU A 29 23.61 32.14 -5.69
C GLU A 29 23.61 31.82 -4.18
N LYS A 30 24.79 31.81 -3.54
CA LYS A 30 24.91 31.63 -2.09
C LYS A 30 24.17 32.71 -1.30
N ASN A 31 24.27 33.97 -1.73
CA ASN A 31 23.57 35.07 -1.08
C ASN A 31 22.04 34.93 -1.22
N MET A 32 21.54 34.51 -2.37
CA MET A 32 20.11 34.26 -2.59
C MET A 32 19.60 33.12 -1.71
N ILE A 33 20.35 32.03 -1.63
CA ILE A 33 20.05 30.88 -0.75
C ILE A 33 20.01 31.32 0.72
N ASN A 34 21.00 32.10 1.17
CA ASN A 34 21.05 32.58 2.55
C ASN A 34 19.90 33.53 2.89
N ARG A 35 19.51 34.42 1.95
CA ARG A 35 18.33 35.27 2.12
C ARG A 35 17.04 34.44 2.22
N PHE A 36 16.93 33.41 1.39
CA PHE A 36 15.80 32.50 1.43
C PHE A 36 15.74 31.75 2.76
N ARG A 37 16.88 31.22 3.24
CA ARG A 37 16.99 30.54 4.53
C ARG A 37 16.46 31.41 5.67
N LYS A 38 16.91 32.66 5.77
CA LYS A 38 16.44 33.62 6.78
C LYS A 38 14.92 33.86 6.70
N ARG A 39 14.40 34.05 5.49
CA ARG A 39 12.96 34.26 5.28
C ARG A 39 12.13 33.06 5.72
N VAL A 40 12.62 31.84 5.44
CA VAL A 40 11.95 30.61 5.85
C VAL A 40 12.04 30.41 7.36
N GLU A 41 13.19 30.69 7.97
CA GLU A 41 13.38 30.65 9.43
C GLU A 41 12.40 31.61 10.14
N GLU A 42 12.26 32.84 9.67
CA GLU A 42 11.29 33.81 10.19
C GLU A 42 9.86 33.28 10.05
N LYS A 43 9.49 32.81 8.86
CA LYS A 43 8.14 32.28 8.59
C LYS A 43 7.80 31.06 9.44
N ILE A 44 8.77 30.16 9.68
CA ILE A 44 8.60 29.00 10.55
C ILE A 44 8.58 29.42 12.02
N SER A 45 9.41 30.37 12.44
CA SER A 45 9.37 30.92 13.79
C SER A 45 7.99 31.50 14.11
N ASP A 46 7.42 32.26 13.18
CA ASP A 46 6.10 32.85 13.34
C ASP A 46 4.99 31.81 13.27
N PHE A 47 5.17 30.74 12.51
CA PHE A 47 4.25 29.61 12.51
C PHE A 47 4.18 28.93 13.88
N VAL A 48 5.34 28.64 14.48
CA VAL A 48 5.44 27.99 15.78
C VAL A 48 4.80 28.85 16.88
N LYS A 49 4.91 30.18 16.79
CA LYS A 49 4.22 31.11 17.70
C LYS A 49 2.71 31.13 17.50
N ASN A 50 2.24 30.96 16.25
CA ASN A 50 0.83 31.07 15.89
C ASN A 50 0.14 29.69 15.87
N VAL A 51 -0.36 29.26 17.04
CA VAL A 51 -1.01 27.95 17.22
C VAL A 51 -2.30 27.76 16.41
N ASN A 52 -2.90 28.84 15.91
CA ASN A 52 -4.19 28.78 15.20
C ASN A 52 -4.12 28.17 13.78
N LYS A 53 -2.94 28.05 13.17
CA LYS A 53 -2.82 27.51 11.80
C LYS A 53 -2.35 26.05 11.86
N PRO A 54 -3.06 25.10 11.23
CA PRO A 54 -2.67 23.70 11.25
C PRO A 54 -1.41 23.42 10.42
N HIS A 55 -1.26 24.12 9.29
CA HIS A 55 -0.15 23.94 8.35
C HIS A 55 0.20 25.23 7.62
N ILE A 56 1.39 25.26 7.02
CA ILE A 56 1.83 26.29 6.07
C ILE A 56 2.19 25.65 4.74
N GLN A 57 1.60 26.17 3.68
CA GLN A 57 1.96 25.83 2.31
C GLN A 57 2.96 26.85 1.74
N PHE A 58 4.00 26.33 1.11
CA PHE A 58 4.96 27.11 0.32
C PHE A 58 4.61 27.03 -1.16
N GLU A 59 5.09 28.00 -1.93
CA GLU A 59 4.94 28.02 -3.39
C GLU A 59 5.69 26.85 -4.04
N PRO A 60 5.28 26.41 -5.23
CA PRO A 60 6.07 25.50 -6.05
C PRO A 60 7.47 26.06 -6.29
N MET A 61 8.49 25.25 -6.03
CA MET A 61 9.89 25.69 -6.15
C MET A 61 10.82 24.50 -6.39
N GLU A 62 12.04 24.77 -6.86
CA GLU A 62 13.07 23.76 -7.14
C GLU A 62 13.49 22.92 -5.91
N GLN A 63 14.03 21.73 -6.18
CA GLN A 63 14.43 20.77 -5.14
C GLN A 63 15.35 21.37 -4.07
N MET A 64 16.30 22.22 -4.47
CA MET A 64 17.25 22.86 -3.58
C MET A 64 16.53 23.69 -2.49
N TYR A 65 15.55 24.51 -2.88
CA TYR A 65 14.81 25.35 -1.93
C TYR A 65 13.89 24.53 -1.03
N ARG A 66 13.26 23.47 -1.56
CA ARG A 66 12.44 22.55 -0.76
C ARG A 66 13.27 21.78 0.26
N SER A 67 14.52 21.44 -0.07
CA SER A 67 15.45 20.80 0.86
C SER A 67 15.79 21.71 2.05
N ILE A 68 15.98 23.01 1.79
CA ILE A 68 16.23 24.00 2.85
C ILE A 68 15.01 24.12 3.78
N ILE A 69 13.80 24.16 3.24
CA ILE A 69 12.58 24.18 4.05
C ILE A 69 12.52 22.94 4.95
N ARG A 70 12.83 21.76 4.41
CA ARG A 70 12.86 20.51 5.19
C ARG A 70 13.88 20.58 6.32
N GLU A 71 15.12 21.01 6.05
CA GLU A 71 16.19 21.13 7.05
C GLU A 71 15.77 22.05 8.21
N ILE A 72 15.25 23.23 7.90
CA ILE A 72 14.84 24.21 8.93
C ILE A 72 13.65 23.67 9.74
N ALA A 73 12.65 23.11 9.06
CA ALA A 73 11.47 22.57 9.72
C ALA A 73 11.79 21.36 10.61
N GLU A 74 12.66 20.47 10.16
CA GLU A 74 13.14 19.32 10.95
C GLU A 74 13.93 19.79 12.17
N THR A 75 14.75 20.83 12.03
CA THR A 75 15.44 21.48 13.17
C THR A 75 14.46 22.05 14.19
N ALA A 76 13.32 22.58 13.72
CA ALA A 76 12.22 23.05 14.57
C ALA A 76 11.30 21.94 15.10
N GLY A 77 11.53 20.68 14.73
CA GLY A 77 10.70 19.54 15.15
C GLY A 77 9.34 19.45 14.45
N LEU A 78 9.18 20.09 13.29
CA LEU A 78 7.96 20.09 12.47
C LEU A 78 8.00 19.02 11.38
N GLN A 79 6.83 18.62 10.88
CA GLN A 79 6.73 17.62 9.82
C GLN A 79 6.60 18.29 8.44
N VAL A 80 7.33 17.79 7.44
CA VAL A 80 7.32 18.35 6.08
C VAL A 80 7.01 17.30 5.03
N PHE A 81 5.99 17.58 4.23
CA PHE A 81 5.61 16.78 3.07
C PHE A 81 5.72 17.61 1.78
N SER A 82 6.05 16.94 0.68
CA SER A 82 6.12 17.59 -0.64
C SER A 82 5.15 16.89 -1.59
N PHE A 83 4.31 17.68 -2.25
CA PHE A 83 3.26 17.22 -3.16
C PHE A 83 3.45 17.86 -4.53
N GLY A 84 2.85 17.27 -5.57
CA GLY A 84 3.02 17.68 -6.97
C GLY A 84 4.15 16.96 -7.69
N GLN A 85 4.36 17.33 -8.95
CA GLN A 85 5.31 16.70 -9.86
C GLN A 85 6.63 17.47 -9.92
N GLU A 86 7.76 16.75 -9.84
CA GLU A 86 9.10 17.33 -9.91
C GLU A 86 9.30 18.12 -11.22
N GLY A 87 9.80 19.35 -11.10
CA GLY A 87 10.05 20.25 -12.23
C GLY A 87 8.83 20.96 -12.82
N ILE A 88 7.61 20.72 -12.30
CA ILE A 88 6.39 21.39 -12.76
C ILE A 88 5.80 22.25 -11.64
N ASP A 89 5.21 21.60 -10.63
CA ASP A 89 4.40 22.26 -9.61
C ASP A 89 4.71 21.75 -8.19
N ARG A 90 5.83 21.04 -8.01
CA ARG A 90 6.15 20.44 -6.70
C ARG A 90 6.34 21.50 -5.62
N TYR A 91 5.49 21.45 -4.60
CA TYR A 91 5.47 22.37 -3.47
C TYR A 91 5.69 21.65 -2.14
N ALA A 92 6.02 22.40 -1.08
CA ALA A 92 6.24 21.88 0.26
C ALA A 92 5.17 22.39 1.24
N VAL A 93 4.69 21.50 2.11
CA VAL A 93 3.76 21.81 3.19
C VAL A 93 4.38 21.40 4.51
N VAL A 94 4.37 22.32 5.46
CA VAL A 94 4.89 22.13 6.82
C VAL A 94 3.72 22.07 7.79
N TYR A 95 3.69 21.03 8.62
CA TYR A 95 2.64 20.77 9.60
C TYR A 95 3.17 20.96 11.01
N SER A 96 2.30 21.44 11.90
CA SER A 96 2.61 21.49 13.33
C SER A 96 2.73 20.08 13.91
N LYS A 97 3.51 19.94 14.99
CA LYS A 97 3.62 18.68 15.72
C LYS A 97 2.31 18.30 16.41
N ASP A 98 1.55 19.31 16.86
CA ASP A 98 0.28 19.11 17.57
C ASP A 98 -0.86 18.74 16.63
N ASN A 99 -0.77 19.19 15.37
CA ASN A 99 -1.75 18.94 14.33
C ASN A 99 -1.08 18.27 13.12
N PRO A 100 -0.72 16.97 13.23
CA PRO A 100 -0.18 16.23 12.10
C PRO A 100 -1.24 16.07 10.99
N PRO A 101 -0.83 15.89 9.73
CA PRO A 101 -1.76 15.69 8.64
C PRO A 101 -2.53 14.37 8.81
N SER A 102 -3.82 14.41 8.47
CA SER A 102 -4.63 13.18 8.37
C SER A 102 -4.18 12.35 7.16
N GLU A 103 -4.32 11.03 7.24
CA GLU A 103 -4.03 10.13 6.11
C GLU A 103 -4.87 10.47 4.88
N ASP A 104 -6.12 10.86 5.11
CA ASP A 104 -7.05 11.36 4.09
C ASP A 104 -6.53 12.61 3.39
N GLU A 105 -6.04 13.59 4.16
CA GLU A 105 -5.46 14.82 3.62
C GLU A 105 -4.24 14.49 2.76
N LEU A 106 -3.36 13.62 3.24
CA LEU A 106 -2.18 13.20 2.48
C LEU A 106 -2.56 12.53 1.18
N THR A 107 -3.63 11.73 1.16
CA THR A 107 -4.10 11.02 -0.03
C THR A 107 -4.66 11.98 -1.06
N VAL A 108 -5.52 12.91 -0.64
CA VAL A 108 -6.08 13.95 -1.50
C VAL A 108 -4.99 14.86 -2.08
N ARG A 109 -4.02 15.28 -1.26
CA ARG A 109 -2.92 16.11 -1.75
C ARG A 109 -1.99 15.36 -2.69
N ARG A 110 -1.75 14.05 -2.47
CA ARG A 110 -0.96 13.21 -3.37
C ARG A 110 -1.63 13.01 -4.73
N SER A 111 -2.96 12.96 -4.78
CA SER A 111 -3.70 12.91 -6.05
C SER A 111 -3.82 14.26 -6.74
N GLY A 112 -3.31 15.35 -6.14
CA GLY A 112 -3.37 16.71 -6.69
C GLY A 112 -4.66 17.46 -6.34
N GLY A 113 -5.48 16.93 -5.44
CA GLY A 113 -6.67 17.61 -4.94
C GLY A 113 -6.34 18.72 -3.94
N ILE A 114 -7.18 19.75 -3.91
CA ILE A 114 -7.16 20.81 -2.89
C ILE A 114 -7.83 20.27 -1.63
N TRP A 115 -7.17 20.45 -0.47
CA TRP A 115 -7.71 20.10 0.84
C TRP A 115 -8.21 21.37 1.55
N ASP A 116 -9.53 21.50 1.62
CA ASP A 116 -10.23 22.58 2.29
C ASP A 116 -10.96 22.06 3.53
N GLU A 117 -11.29 22.94 4.48
CA GLU A 117 -11.99 22.59 5.72
C GLU A 117 -13.35 21.93 5.47
N GLU A 118 -14.04 22.34 4.40
CA GLU A 118 -15.30 21.72 3.96
C GLU A 118 -15.11 20.26 3.50
N LYS A 119 -14.03 19.97 2.76
CA LYS A 119 -13.73 18.59 2.34
C LYS A 119 -13.29 17.73 3.51
N ALA A 120 -12.58 18.32 4.48
CA ALA A 120 -12.25 17.63 5.73
C ALA A 120 -13.52 17.22 6.47
N ALA A 121 -14.52 18.11 6.57
CA ALA A 121 -15.81 17.81 7.19
C ALA A 121 -16.61 16.75 6.40
N GLU A 122 -16.64 16.84 5.07
CA GLU A 122 -17.33 15.84 4.22
C GLU A 122 -16.73 14.44 4.40
N MET A 123 -15.40 14.33 4.39
CA MET A 123 -14.68 13.07 4.59
C MET A 123 -14.92 12.52 6.00
N ALA A 124 -14.92 13.38 7.03
CA ALA A 124 -15.24 12.96 8.40
C ALA A 124 -16.67 12.41 8.52
N LEU A 125 -17.64 13.04 7.86
CA LEU A 125 -19.02 12.54 7.81
C LEU A 125 -19.12 11.20 7.08
N LYS A 126 -18.42 11.02 5.96
CA LYS A 126 -18.34 9.73 5.25
C LYS A 126 -17.81 8.63 6.15
N HIS A 127 -16.71 8.89 6.88
CA HIS A 127 -16.17 7.92 7.83
C HIS A 127 -17.15 7.53 8.94
N ILE A 128 -17.95 8.49 9.44
CA ILE A 128 -18.97 8.20 10.45
C ILE A 128 -20.08 7.32 9.85
N GLU A 129 -20.53 7.63 8.65
CA GLU A 129 -21.57 6.87 7.96
C GLU A 129 -21.10 5.46 7.61
N GLU A 130 -19.87 5.30 7.11
CA GLU A 130 -19.27 4.00 6.81
C GLU A 130 -19.10 3.15 8.08
N LYS A 131 -18.65 3.75 9.19
CA LYS A 131 -18.59 3.05 10.49
C LYS A 131 -19.98 2.62 10.95
N ARG A 132 -20.99 3.45 10.74
CA ARG A 132 -22.38 3.14 11.10
C ARG A 132 -22.93 1.99 10.25
N GLN A 133 -22.68 2.01 8.93
CA GLN A 133 -23.06 0.95 8.01
C GLN A 133 -22.32 -0.36 8.34
N ALA A 134 -21.01 -0.31 8.56
CA ALA A 134 -20.23 -1.48 8.96
C ALA A 134 -20.72 -2.07 10.29
N ALA A 135 -21.08 -1.24 11.27
CA ALA A 135 -21.67 -1.69 12.53
C ALA A 135 -23.03 -2.37 12.31
N PHE A 136 -23.87 -1.79 11.45
CA PHE A 136 -25.16 -2.36 11.07
C PHE A 136 -25.01 -3.71 10.35
N ASP A 137 -24.09 -3.80 9.40
CA ASP A 137 -23.82 -5.04 8.66
C ASP A 137 -23.29 -6.14 9.58
N LEU A 138 -22.41 -5.79 10.53
CA LEU A 138 -21.88 -6.73 11.51
C LEU A 138 -22.97 -7.21 12.47
N GLU A 139 -23.91 -6.34 12.87
CA GLU A 139 -25.08 -6.71 13.65
C GLU A 139 -26.05 -7.60 12.86
N MET A 140 -26.30 -7.28 11.59
CA MET A 140 -27.09 -8.11 10.68
C MET A 140 -26.45 -9.47 10.45
N GLU A 141 -25.12 -9.54 10.31
CA GLU A 141 -24.40 -10.81 10.17
C GLU A 141 -24.46 -11.64 11.46
N LYS A 142 -24.30 -11.01 12.63
CA LYS A 142 -24.53 -11.65 13.93
C LYS A 142 -25.95 -12.19 14.05
N ASN A 143 -26.95 -11.41 13.64
CA ASN A 143 -28.35 -11.85 13.64
C ASN A 143 -28.62 -12.97 12.63
N ARG A 144 -27.99 -12.95 11.44
CA ARG A 144 -28.04 -14.08 10.48
C ARG A 144 -27.37 -15.32 11.03
N LYS A 145 -26.24 -15.19 11.73
CA LYS A 145 -25.54 -16.29 12.42
C LYS A 145 -26.35 -16.84 13.59
N ARG A 146 -27.09 -16.00 14.34
CA ARG A 146 -28.06 -16.45 15.35
C ARG A 146 -29.24 -17.18 14.73
N LYS A 147 -29.80 -16.68 13.62
CA LYS A 147 -30.88 -17.36 12.87
C LYS A 147 -30.43 -18.66 12.19
N ARG A 148 -29.14 -18.76 11.81
CA ARG A 148 -28.51 -19.99 11.28
C ARG A 148 -27.94 -20.90 12.38
N GLY A 149 -27.88 -20.42 13.62
CA GLY A 149 -27.39 -21.18 14.77
C GLY A 149 -28.45 -22.21 15.13
N LYS A 150 -28.23 -23.45 14.70
CA LYS A 150 -29.17 -24.56 14.82
C LYS A 150 -30.60 -24.11 14.48
N GLU A 151 -30.96 -24.26 13.21
CA GLU A 151 -32.24 -24.91 12.98
C GLU A 151 -32.15 -26.27 13.70
N GLU A 152 -32.45 -26.27 15.00
CA GLU A 152 -33.23 -27.34 15.59
C GLU A 152 -34.53 -27.29 14.81
N LEU A 153 -34.46 -27.91 13.62
CA LEU A 153 -35.61 -28.42 12.92
C LEU A 153 -36.47 -28.99 14.03
N SER A 154 -37.67 -28.46 14.17
CA SER A 154 -38.75 -29.02 14.98
C SER A 154 -39.15 -30.42 14.48
N GLY A 155 -38.21 -31.23 14.00
CA GLY A 155 -38.31 -32.67 13.80
C GLY A 155 -38.18 -33.45 15.10
N THR A 156 -37.82 -32.81 16.23
CA THR A 156 -37.95 -33.42 17.56
C THR A 156 -39.41 -33.57 17.97
N PHE A 157 -40.28 -32.61 17.62
CA PHE A 157 -41.70 -32.65 17.98
C PHE A 157 -42.49 -33.77 17.29
N TYR A 158 -42.25 -34.02 16.00
CA TYR A 158 -42.94 -35.13 15.30
C TYR A 158 -42.43 -36.49 15.80
N LYS A 159 -41.11 -36.64 15.97
CA LYS A 159 -40.50 -37.87 16.46
C LYS A 159 -40.93 -38.21 17.89
N GLN A 160 -40.98 -37.21 18.79
CA GLN A 160 -41.49 -37.38 20.15
C GLN A 160 -42.99 -37.68 20.18
N LYS A 161 -43.79 -37.05 19.33
CA LYS A 161 -45.24 -37.29 19.27
C LYS A 161 -45.57 -38.74 18.94
N TYR A 162 -44.82 -39.42 18.07
CA TYR A 162 -45.09 -40.82 17.67
C TYR A 162 -44.14 -41.85 18.28
N ALA A 163 -43.28 -41.46 19.24
CA ALA A 163 -42.35 -42.36 19.91
C ALA A 163 -43.05 -43.55 20.58
N HIS A 164 -44.24 -43.32 21.14
CA HIS A 164 -45.10 -44.37 21.71
C HIS A 164 -45.68 -45.35 20.68
N LEU A 165 -45.79 -44.95 19.40
CA LEU A 165 -46.36 -45.76 18.32
C LEU A 165 -45.28 -46.57 17.59
N ILE A 166 -44.07 -46.02 17.48
CA ILE A 166 -42.93 -46.61 16.77
C ILE A 166 -42.02 -47.39 17.73
N GLY A 167 -41.99 -47.04 19.02
CA GLY A 167 -41.07 -47.56 20.03
C GLY A 167 -39.69 -46.91 19.92
N GLU A 168 -39.18 -46.33 21.01
CA GLU A 168 -37.85 -45.69 21.02
C GLU A 168 -36.73 -46.67 20.63
N ASP A 169 -36.81 -47.91 21.11
CA ASP A 169 -35.80 -48.95 20.84
C ASP A 169 -35.81 -49.44 19.38
N ALA A 170 -36.99 -49.47 18.76
CA ALA A 170 -37.14 -49.85 17.36
C ALA A 170 -36.64 -48.74 16.42
N ALA A 171 -36.85 -47.47 16.80
CA ALA A 171 -36.32 -46.33 16.07
C ALA A 171 -34.78 -46.26 16.13
N ILE A 172 -34.16 -46.56 17.29
CA ILE A 172 -32.70 -46.60 17.44
C ILE A 172 -32.09 -47.76 16.62
N SER A 173 -32.69 -48.95 16.69
CA SER A 173 -32.26 -50.11 15.89
C SER A 173 -32.44 -49.91 14.39
N ALA A 174 -33.54 -49.26 13.97
CA ALA A 174 -33.77 -48.91 12.57
C ALA A 174 -32.80 -47.82 12.09
N ALA A 175 -32.51 -46.80 12.90
CA ALA A 175 -31.53 -45.76 12.59
C ALA A 175 -30.12 -46.35 12.40
N GLN A 176 -29.71 -47.31 13.26
CA GLN A 176 -28.47 -48.06 13.07
C GLN A 176 -28.47 -48.89 11.78
N LYS A 177 -29.58 -49.55 11.43
CA LYS A 177 -29.73 -50.29 10.16
C LYS A 177 -29.75 -49.39 8.91
N THR A 178 -30.24 -48.15 9.02
CA THR A 178 -30.32 -47.19 7.90
C THR A 178 -29.07 -46.34 7.68
N ASN A 179 -28.02 -46.51 8.51
CA ASN A 179 -26.66 -46.13 8.10
C ASN A 179 -26.15 -47.13 7.04
N MET A 180 -26.91 -47.30 5.97
CA MET A 180 -26.47 -48.00 4.77
C MET A 180 -25.44 -47.12 4.06
N ASN A 181 -24.40 -47.78 3.55
CA ASN A 181 -23.28 -47.19 2.82
C ASN A 181 -23.70 -45.98 1.96
N LYS A 182 -23.25 -44.78 2.35
CA LYS A 182 -23.22 -43.61 1.45
C LYS A 182 -22.32 -43.85 0.22
N SER A 183 -21.60 -44.96 0.20
CA SER A 183 -20.63 -45.41 -0.81
C SER A 183 -21.20 -46.27 -1.94
N TYR A 184 -22.47 -46.16 -2.35
CA TYR A 184 -22.80 -46.68 -3.68
C TYR A 184 -22.20 -45.75 -4.75
N GLY A 185 -21.00 -46.09 -5.20
CA GLY A 185 -20.22 -45.34 -6.21
C GLY A 185 -18.97 -44.63 -5.67
N GLU A 186 -18.83 -44.44 -4.36
CA GLU A 186 -17.60 -43.92 -3.76
C GLU A 186 -16.73 -45.05 -3.23
N VAL A 187 -15.68 -45.39 -3.99
CA VAL A 187 -14.61 -46.30 -3.54
C VAL A 187 -13.73 -45.53 -2.55
N PRO A 188 -13.55 -45.99 -1.30
CA PRO A 188 -12.61 -45.39 -0.35
C PRO A 188 -11.21 -45.30 -0.96
N SER A 189 -10.45 -44.25 -0.63
CA SER A 189 -9.10 -44.03 -1.17
C SER A 189 -8.22 -45.26 -1.00
N GLU A 190 -8.31 -45.95 0.14
CA GLU A 190 -7.61 -47.19 0.48
C GLU A 190 -7.81 -48.32 -0.54
N ASN A 191 -8.95 -48.34 -1.24
CA ASN A 191 -9.29 -49.35 -2.24
C ASN A 191 -9.03 -48.88 -3.69
N LYS A 192 -8.54 -47.65 -3.88
CA LYS A 192 -8.19 -47.13 -5.20
C LYS A 192 -6.79 -47.60 -5.61
N LYS A 193 -6.61 -47.82 -6.91
CA LYS A 193 -5.30 -48.20 -7.49
C LYS A 193 -4.26 -47.08 -7.36
N ASP A 194 -4.70 -45.82 -7.36
CA ASP A 194 -3.84 -44.66 -7.13
C ASP A 194 -4.07 -44.10 -5.72
N GLN A 195 -3.04 -44.20 -4.89
CA GLN A 195 -3.02 -43.73 -3.49
C GLN A 195 -2.35 -42.36 -3.35
N ARG A 196 -1.87 -41.76 -4.45
CA ARG A 196 -1.15 -40.48 -4.39
C ARG A 196 -2.11 -39.37 -4.00
N SER A 197 -1.59 -38.41 -3.23
CA SER A 197 -2.36 -37.20 -2.94
C SER A 197 -2.55 -36.36 -4.21
N ILE A 198 -3.57 -35.50 -4.19
CA ILE A 198 -3.86 -34.57 -5.29
C ILE A 198 -2.64 -33.67 -5.54
N GLU A 199 -1.99 -33.22 -4.47
CA GLU A 199 -0.80 -32.37 -4.55
C GLU A 199 0.39 -33.10 -5.17
N GLN A 200 0.62 -34.35 -4.78
CA GLN A 200 1.67 -35.18 -5.35
C GLN A 200 1.45 -35.42 -6.85
N THR A 201 0.20 -35.65 -7.25
CA THR A 201 -0.16 -35.82 -8.66
C THR A 201 0.07 -34.54 -9.46
N MET A 202 -0.27 -33.37 -8.89
CA MET A 202 -0.03 -32.08 -9.52
C MET A 202 1.47 -31.77 -9.66
N ALA A 203 2.28 -32.16 -8.68
CA ALA A 203 3.74 -32.04 -8.75
C ALA A 203 4.32 -32.94 -9.85
N ASP A 204 3.90 -34.20 -9.94
CA ASP A 204 4.33 -35.14 -10.98
C ASP A 204 3.97 -34.64 -12.39
N ILE A 205 2.77 -34.08 -12.57
CA ILE A 205 2.35 -33.48 -13.84
C ILE A 205 3.25 -32.30 -14.21
N LYS A 206 3.55 -31.40 -13.26
CA LYS A 206 4.43 -30.25 -13.51
C LYS A 206 5.85 -30.70 -13.85
N ALA A 207 6.42 -31.64 -13.10
CA ALA A 207 7.74 -32.19 -13.34
C ALA A 207 7.84 -32.89 -14.70
N LYS A 208 6.81 -33.66 -15.09
CA LYS A 208 6.75 -34.32 -16.39
C LYS A 208 6.68 -33.32 -17.55
N LYS A 209 5.93 -32.22 -17.38
CA LYS A 209 5.86 -31.13 -18.37
C LYS A 209 7.21 -30.43 -18.55
N LEU A 210 7.93 -30.16 -17.45
CA LEU A 210 9.27 -29.56 -17.50
C LEU A 210 10.26 -30.46 -18.24
N LYS A 211 10.34 -31.74 -17.88
CA LYS A 211 11.24 -32.69 -18.56
C LYS A 211 10.93 -32.83 -20.05
N LYS A 212 9.65 -32.84 -20.45
CA LYS A 212 9.26 -32.89 -21.87
C LYS A 212 9.74 -31.66 -22.65
N ALA A 213 9.65 -30.48 -22.04
CA ALA A 213 10.12 -29.24 -22.66
C ALA A 213 11.66 -29.21 -22.79
N GLU A 214 12.39 -29.81 -21.85
CA GLU A 214 13.85 -29.94 -21.93
C GLU A 214 14.28 -30.94 -23.00
N THR A 215 13.59 -32.08 -23.14
CA THR A 215 13.88 -33.04 -24.21
C THR A 215 13.57 -32.47 -25.58
N GLU A 216 12.46 -31.74 -25.74
CA GLU A 216 12.11 -31.08 -27.00
C GLU A 216 13.14 -30.00 -27.40
N LYS A 217 13.74 -29.31 -26.42
CA LYS A 217 14.83 -28.36 -26.67
C LYS A 217 16.14 -29.05 -27.06
N ALA A 218 16.48 -30.17 -26.41
CA ALA A 218 17.68 -30.95 -26.74
C ALA A 218 17.57 -31.60 -28.13
N ASP A 219 16.40 -32.10 -28.50
CA ASP A 219 16.15 -32.65 -29.84
C ASP A 219 16.22 -31.57 -30.93
N ALA A 220 15.75 -30.35 -30.64
CA ALA A 220 15.87 -29.20 -31.55
C ALA A 220 17.31 -28.69 -31.73
N ASP A 221 18.15 -28.75 -30.69
CA ASP A 221 19.57 -28.38 -30.80
C ASP A 221 20.40 -29.45 -31.53
N SER A 222 20.06 -30.73 -31.37
CA SER A 222 20.77 -31.84 -32.05
C SER A 222 20.50 -31.92 -33.55
N SER A 223 19.35 -31.41 -34.00
CA SER A 223 18.94 -31.38 -35.41
C SER A 223 19.47 -30.16 -36.19
N ASN A 224 20.16 -29.25 -35.51
CA ASN A 224 20.74 -28.02 -36.09
C ASN A 224 22.28 -28.09 -36.26
N GLN A 225 22.88 -29.26 -36.04
CA GLN A 225 24.34 -29.51 -36.14
C GLN A 225 24.73 -30.57 -37.19
N VAL A 226 23.84 -30.95 -38.11
CA VAL A 226 24.17 -31.74 -39.31
C VAL A 226 23.94 -30.89 -40.55
#